data_AF-A0AAN7R1N1-F1
#
_entry.id   AF-A0AAN7R1N1-F1
#
_cell.length_a   1.000
_cell.length_b   1.000
_cell.length_c   1.000
_cell.angle_alpha   90.00
_cell.angle_beta   90.00
_cell.angle_gamma   90.00
#
_symmetry.space_group_name_H-M   'P 1'
#
loop_
_entity.id
_entity.type
_entity.pdbx_description
1 polymer ?
#
loop_
_entity_poly.entity_id
_entity_poly.type
_entity_poly.pdbx_seq_one_letter_code
_entity_poly.pdbx_strand_id
1 'polypeptide(L)'
;MSGSGPSTKHYLKLDEFIFHNLMTSGLEVHRNIYEGILWLHSYQDSVDRERIQELRKELQGAGIQESKEALMSILRVCSKKGDAEEVEREWELMCPKNYEVEASSREKLDDLRRSCRKPIKGKLMNLMLSQEH
;
A
#
# COMPACT_ATOMS: atom_id res chain seq x y z
N MET A 1 10.06 -27.30 -21.35
CA MET A 1 10.51 -27.37 -19.94
C MET A 1 10.25 -26.02 -19.30
N SER A 2 9.11 -25.85 -18.62
CA SER A 2 8.76 -24.60 -17.92
C SER A 2 9.18 -24.73 -16.47
N GLY A 3 10.40 -24.31 -16.14
CA GLY A 3 10.81 -24.17 -14.74
C GLY A 3 9.97 -23.04 -14.13
N SER A 4 9.02 -23.38 -13.26
CA SER A 4 8.27 -22.38 -12.50
C SER A 4 9.25 -21.73 -11.52
N GLY A 5 9.63 -20.48 -11.79
CA GLY A 5 10.37 -19.67 -10.83
C GLY A 5 9.61 -19.58 -9.50
N PRO A 6 10.30 -19.24 -8.40
CA PRO A 6 9.66 -19.05 -7.10
C PRO A 6 8.50 -18.05 -7.20
N SER A 7 7.40 -18.31 -6.48
CA SER A 7 6.29 -17.36 -6.43
C SER A 7 6.67 -16.10 -5.65
N THR A 8 5.95 -15.00 -5.90
CA THR A 8 6.08 -13.75 -5.11
C THR A 8 5.87 -13.97 -3.61
N LYS A 9 5.09 -14.98 -3.20
CA LYS A 9 4.95 -15.40 -1.79
C LYS A 9 6.25 -15.95 -1.20
N HIS A 10 7.01 -16.72 -2.00
CA HIS A 10 8.30 -17.25 -1.56
C HIS A 10 9.33 -16.13 -1.38
N TYR A 11 9.39 -15.18 -2.31
CA TYR A 11 10.26 -14.01 -2.20
C TYR A 11 9.91 -13.14 -0.99
N LEU A 12 8.62 -12.88 -0.74
CA LEU A 12 8.18 -12.13 0.42
C LEU A 12 8.65 -12.77 1.74
N LYS A 13 8.53 -14.09 1.88
CA LYS A 13 8.97 -14.79 3.09
C LYS A 13 10.49 -14.68 3.29
N LEU A 14 11.27 -14.71 2.20
CA LEU A 14 12.72 -14.58 2.26
C LEU A 14 13.14 -13.17 2.67
N ASP A 15 12.52 -12.15 2.09
CA ASP A 15 12.82 -10.75 2.37
C ASP A 15 12.42 -10.36 3.80
N GLU A 16 11.28 -10.84 4.31
CA GLU A 16 10.88 -10.65 5.71
C GLU A 16 11.87 -11.30 6.69
N PHE A 17 12.42 -12.48 6.35
CA PHE A 17 13.43 -13.13 7.17
C PHE A 17 14.73 -12.33 7.21
N ILE A 18 15.19 -11.82 6.06
CA ILE A 18 16.39 -10.98 5.98
C ILE A 18 16.18 -9.69 6.76
N PHE A 19 15.04 -9.03 6.56
CA PHE A 19 14.67 -7.81 7.27
C PHE A 19 14.68 -7.99 8.78
N HIS A 20 14.03 -9.06 9.26
CA HIS A 20 14.02 -9.39 10.69
C HIS A 20 15.44 -9.52 11.24
N ASN A 21 16.30 -10.29 10.56
CA ASN A 21 17.68 -10.48 11.00
C ASN A 21 18.48 -9.17 11.04
N LEU A 22 18.28 -8.28 10.07
CA LEU A 22 18.93 -6.96 10.08
C LEU A 22 18.51 -6.16 11.30
N MET A 23 17.19 -6.08 11.55
CA MET A 23 16.62 -5.35 12.68
C MET A 23 17.10 -5.92 14.03
N THR A 24 17.06 -7.25 14.20
CA THR A 24 17.47 -7.89 15.46
C THR A 24 18.98 -7.88 15.69
N SER A 25 19.77 -7.76 14.63
CA SER A 25 21.23 -7.64 14.73
C SER A 25 21.69 -6.20 14.98
N GLY A 26 20.76 -5.24 15.08
CA GLY A 26 21.08 -3.83 15.27
C GLY A 26 21.72 -3.17 14.05
N LEU A 27 21.53 -3.76 12.86
CA LEU A 27 22.04 -3.21 11.60
C LEU A 27 21.07 -2.17 11.05
N GLU A 28 21.62 -1.10 10.47
CA GLU A 28 20.81 -0.09 9.80
C GLU A 28 20.16 -0.68 8.54
N VAL A 29 18.85 -0.51 8.42
CA VAL A 29 18.09 -0.98 7.26
C VAL A 29 17.97 0.15 6.24
N HIS A 30 18.55 -0.06 5.06
CA HIS A 30 18.48 0.90 3.98
C HIS A 30 17.06 1.01 3.40
N ARG A 31 16.67 2.22 2.94
CA ARG A 31 15.35 2.52 2.37
C ARG A 31 14.84 1.47 1.38
N ASN A 32 15.69 1.03 0.45
CA ASN A 32 15.32 0.09 -0.62
C ASN A 32 14.80 -1.25 -0.08
N ILE A 33 15.20 -1.66 1.13
CA ILE A 33 14.72 -2.91 1.75
C ILE A 33 13.27 -2.73 2.18
N TYR A 34 12.94 -1.62 2.85
CA TYR A 34 11.55 -1.29 3.17
C TYR A 34 10.68 -1.20 1.92
N GLU A 35 11.15 -0.51 0.88
CA GLU A 35 10.42 -0.37 -0.38
C GLU A 35 10.16 -1.72 -1.06
N GLY A 36 11.16 -2.60 -1.08
CA GLY A 36 11.04 -3.95 -1.65
C GLY A 36 9.99 -4.79 -0.92
N ILE A 37 9.99 -4.78 0.41
CA ILE A 37 9.03 -5.54 1.22
C ILE A 37 7.62 -4.97 1.08
N LEU A 38 7.45 -3.64 1.15
CA LEU A 38 6.18 -2.97 0.89
C LEU A 38 5.64 -3.33 -0.50
N TRP A 39 6.51 -3.33 -1.51
CA TRP A 39 6.16 -3.72 -2.87
C TRP A 39 5.67 -5.17 -2.92
N LEU A 40 6.44 -6.11 -2.36
CA LEU A 40 6.10 -7.54 -2.36
C LEU A 40 4.76 -7.82 -1.65
N HIS A 41 4.51 -7.17 -0.52
CA HIS A 41 3.22 -7.24 0.17
C HIS A 41 2.08 -6.70 -0.69
N SER A 42 2.28 -5.56 -1.36
CA SER A 42 1.23 -4.92 -2.17
C SER A 42 0.76 -5.77 -3.36
N TYR A 43 1.59 -6.71 -3.83
CA TYR A 43 1.26 -7.62 -4.93
C TYR A 43 0.57 -8.93 -4.49
N GLN A 44 0.47 -9.21 -3.19
CA GLN A 44 -0.23 -10.42 -2.72
C GLN A 44 -1.75 -10.34 -2.95
N ASP A 45 -2.39 -11.48 -3.18
CA ASP A 45 -3.86 -11.56 -3.32
C ASP A 45 -4.56 -11.13 -2.03
N SER A 46 -4.07 -11.64 -0.90
CA SER A 46 -4.45 -11.20 0.45
C SER A 46 -3.35 -10.32 1.00
N VAL A 47 -3.66 -9.03 1.21
CA VAL A 47 -2.71 -8.05 1.77
C VAL A 47 -2.88 -7.95 3.27
N ASP A 48 -1.74 -7.92 3.97
CA ASP A 48 -1.65 -7.70 5.42
C ASP A 48 -1.51 -6.20 5.70
N ARG A 49 -2.60 -5.56 6.12
CA ARG A 49 -2.62 -4.11 6.38
C ARG A 49 -1.82 -3.75 7.64
N GLU A 50 -1.88 -4.61 8.66
CA GLU A 50 -1.21 -4.35 9.93
C GLU A 50 0.30 -4.34 9.71
N ARG A 51 0.81 -5.35 9.00
CA ARG A 51 2.24 -5.41 8.66
C ARG A 51 2.71 -4.24 7.81
N ILE A 52 1.91 -3.78 6.83
CA ILE A 52 2.24 -2.60 6.03
C ILE A 52 2.34 -1.33 6.90
N GLN A 53 1.45 -1.17 7.88
CA GLN A 53 1.48 -0.03 8.79
C GLN A 53 2.65 -0.10 9.78
N GLU A 54 3.03 -1.29 10.23
CA GLU A 54 4.25 -1.50 11.02
C GLU A 54 5.50 -1.12 10.22
N LEU A 55 5.64 -1.63 8.99
CA LEU A 55 6.77 -1.31 8.11
C LEU A 55 6.87 0.20 7.84
N ARG A 56 5.73 0.87 7.66
CA ARG A 56 5.69 2.34 7.49
C ARG A 56 6.19 3.06 8.74
N LYS A 57 5.74 2.63 9.93
CA LYS A 57 6.20 3.20 11.22
C LYS A 57 7.68 2.95 11.46
N GLU A 58 8.18 1.76 11.12
CA GLU A 58 9.60 1.41 11.23
C GLU A 58 10.46 2.31 10.31
N LEU A 59 10.05 2.47 9.04
CA LEU A 59 10.69 3.37 8.08
C LEU A 59 10.71 4.83 8.59
N GLN A 60 9.58 5.32 9.11
CA GLN A 60 9.50 6.69 9.66
C GLN A 60 10.31 6.84 10.95
N GLY A 61 10.29 5.82 11.83
CA GLY A 61 11.06 5.78 13.07
C GLY A 61 12.57 5.74 12.83
N ALA A 62 13.01 5.17 11.71
CA ALA A 62 14.38 5.24 11.22
C ALA A 62 14.75 6.62 10.61
N GLY A 63 13.83 7.60 10.59
CA GLY A 63 14.05 8.92 9.99
C GLY A 63 14.08 8.90 8.46
N ILE A 64 13.65 7.80 7.84
CA ILE A 64 13.66 7.66 6.38
C ILE A 64 12.37 8.27 5.84
N GLN A 65 12.51 9.23 4.92
CA GLN A 65 11.35 9.79 4.23
C GLN A 65 10.76 8.77 3.25
N GLU A 66 9.43 8.66 3.25
CA GLU A 66 8.68 7.85 2.29
C GLU A 66 8.93 8.31 0.84
N SER A 67 9.28 7.35 -0.01
CA SER A 67 9.40 7.53 -1.45
C SER A 67 8.04 7.39 -2.15
N LYS A 68 8.02 7.72 -3.43
CA LYS A 68 6.85 7.50 -4.30
C LYS A 68 6.50 6.01 -4.36
N GLU A 69 7.50 5.14 -4.43
CA GLU A 69 7.38 3.69 -4.56
C GLU A 69 6.74 3.08 -3.31
N ALA A 70 7.13 3.56 -2.12
CA ALA A 70 6.51 3.20 -0.85
C ALA A 70 5.03 3.63 -0.81
N LEU A 71 4.75 4.90 -1.12
CA LEU A 71 3.38 5.44 -1.13
C LEU A 71 2.48 4.72 -2.15
N MET A 72 2.98 4.42 -3.36
CA MET A 72 2.24 3.63 -4.35
C MET A 72 1.91 2.22 -3.86
N SER A 73 2.82 1.60 -3.11
CA SER A 73 2.60 0.25 -2.57
C SER A 73 1.55 0.27 -1.45
N ILE A 74 1.59 1.29 -0.57
CA ILE A 74 0.57 1.50 0.46
C ILE A 74 -0.79 1.80 -0.19
N LEU A 75 -0.85 2.68 -1.18
CA LEU A 75 -2.07 3.02 -1.92
C LEU A 75 -2.72 1.79 -2.57
N ARG A 76 -1.91 0.88 -3.16
CA ARG A 76 -2.40 -0.41 -3.70
C ARG A 76 -3.05 -1.26 -2.62
N VAL A 77 -2.46 -1.34 -1.43
CA VAL A 77 -2.99 -2.10 -0.28
C VAL A 77 -4.33 -1.50 0.18
N CYS A 78 -4.40 -0.18 0.37
CA CYS A 78 -5.61 0.53 0.75
C CYS A 78 -6.74 0.30 -0.26
N SER A 79 -6.40 0.36 -1.55
CA SER A 79 -7.34 0.11 -2.64
C SER A 79 -7.89 -1.32 -2.62
N LYS A 80 -7.04 -2.33 -2.38
CA LYS A 80 -7.47 -3.74 -2.27
C LYS A 80 -8.38 -3.98 -1.06
N LYS A 81 -8.22 -3.23 0.02
CA LYS A 81 -9.09 -3.30 1.20
C LYS A 81 -10.37 -2.46 1.06
N GLY A 82 -10.45 -1.59 0.06
CA GLY A 82 -11.62 -0.74 -0.20
C GLY A 82 -11.77 0.43 0.79
N ASP A 83 -10.70 0.83 1.48
CA ASP A 83 -10.71 1.96 2.42
C ASP A 83 -10.56 3.28 1.65
N ALA A 84 -11.69 3.90 1.31
CA ALA A 84 -11.73 5.10 0.48
C ALA A 84 -11.05 6.32 1.12
N GLU A 85 -11.11 6.43 2.44
CA GLU A 85 -10.51 7.55 3.17
C GLU A 85 -8.99 7.42 3.18
N GLU A 86 -8.47 6.20 3.41
CA GLU A 86 -7.04 5.95 3.36
C GLU A 86 -6.50 6.12 1.93
N VAL A 87 -7.22 5.64 0.92
CA VAL A 87 -6.88 5.86 -0.50
C VAL A 87 -6.77 7.36 -0.81
N GLU A 88 -7.70 8.18 -0.34
CA GLU A 88 -7.65 9.63 -0.58
C GLU A 88 -6.48 10.30 0.13
N ARG A 89 -6.23 9.95 1.40
CA ARG A 89 -5.09 10.49 2.16
C ARG A 89 -3.76 10.16 1.49
N GLU A 90 -3.54 8.91 1.09
CA GLU A 90 -2.29 8.52 0.42
C GLU A 90 -2.14 9.19 -0.95
N TRP A 91 -3.25 9.38 -1.67
CA TRP A 91 -3.26 10.10 -2.93
C TRP A 91 -2.87 11.58 -2.76
N GLU A 92 -3.41 12.24 -1.73
CA GLU A 92 -3.05 13.61 -1.37
C GLU A 92 -1.59 13.74 -0.91
N LEU A 93 -0.95 12.70 -0.39
CA LEU A 93 0.49 12.72 -0.11
C LEU A 93 1.33 12.63 -1.39
N MET A 94 0.81 12.00 -2.44
CA MET A 94 1.49 11.85 -3.73
C MET A 94 1.34 13.08 -4.65
N CYS A 95 0.14 13.66 -4.75
CA CYS A 95 -0.16 14.73 -5.71
C CYS A 95 0.65 16.05 -5.56
N PRO A 96 0.92 16.58 -4.35
CA PRO A 96 1.67 17.82 -4.16
C PRO A 96 3.15 17.71 -4.53
N LYS A 97 3.71 16.49 -4.54
CA LYS A 97 5.15 16.25 -4.69
C LYS A 97 5.61 16.09 -6.14
N ASN A 98 4.75 16.41 -7.12
CA ASN A 98 5.05 16.36 -8.55
C ASN A 98 5.63 15.01 -9.03
N TYR A 99 5.21 13.91 -8.39
CA TYR A 99 5.55 12.59 -8.88
C TYR A 99 4.83 12.38 -10.23
N GLU A 100 5.57 12.28 -11.33
CA GLU A 100 5.02 11.85 -12.62
C GLU A 100 4.52 10.41 -12.48
N VAL A 101 3.26 10.23 -12.10
CA VAL A 101 2.62 8.92 -12.13
C VAL A 101 2.35 8.62 -13.60
N GLU A 102 2.89 7.51 -14.11
CA GLU A 102 2.59 7.05 -15.45
C GLU A 102 1.08 7.03 -15.68
N ALA A 103 0.63 7.53 -16.84
CA ALA A 103 -0.80 7.70 -17.12
C ALA A 103 -1.62 6.41 -16.92
N SER A 104 -1.05 5.25 -17.27
CA SER A 104 -1.67 3.92 -17.08
C SER A 104 -1.90 3.57 -15.60
N SER A 105 -0.95 3.94 -14.73
CA SER A 105 -1.08 3.75 -13.29
C SER A 105 -2.03 4.78 -12.68
N ARG A 106 -2.01 6.02 -13.19
CA ARG A 106 -2.90 7.10 -12.76
C ARG A 106 -4.37 6.78 -13.03
N GLU A 107 -4.70 6.30 -14.23
CA GLU A 107 -6.08 5.94 -14.59
C GLU A 107 -6.63 4.81 -13.71
N LYS A 108 -5.84 3.75 -13.49
CA LYS A 108 -6.21 2.65 -12.59
C LYS A 108 -6.43 3.12 -11.15
N LEU A 109 -5.60 4.06 -10.68
CA LEU A 109 -5.72 4.63 -9.34
C LEU A 109 -6.92 5.58 -9.24
N ASP A 110 -7.20 6.39 -10.25
CA ASP A 110 -8.39 7.24 -10.32
C ASP A 110 -9.67 6.41 -10.34
N ASP A 111 -9.68 5.28 -11.04
CA ASP A 111 -10.80 4.34 -11.05
C ASP A 111 -10.98 3.63 -9.72
N LEU A 112 -9.89 3.22 -9.06
CA LEU A 112 -9.94 2.68 -7.71
C LEU A 112 -10.46 3.72 -6.71
N ARG A 113 -9.97 4.96 -6.78
CA ARG A 113 -10.43 6.09 -5.97
C ARG A 113 -11.93 6.34 -6.16
N ARG A 114 -12.41 6.37 -7.41
CA ARG A 114 -13.84 6.49 -7.73
C ARG A 114 -14.64 5.31 -7.19
N SER A 115 -14.13 4.09 -7.37
CA SER A 115 -14.78 2.86 -6.93
C SER A 115 -14.96 2.83 -5.41
N CYS A 116 -13.93 3.21 -4.65
CA CYS A 116 -13.99 3.26 -3.18
C CYS A 116 -14.94 4.37 -2.67
N ARG A 117 -15.15 5.46 -3.42
CA ARG A 117 -16.13 6.51 -3.04
C ARG A 117 -17.60 6.15 -3.31
N LYS A 118 -17.88 5.24 -4.26
CA LYS A 118 -19.24 4.79 -4.57
C LYS A 118 -20.00 4.22 -3.35
N PRO A 119 -19.40 3.33 -2.51
CA PRO A 119 -20.09 2.80 -1.34
C PRO A 119 -20.40 3.86 -0.28
N ILE A 120 -19.60 4.93 -0.14
CA ILE A 120 -19.88 6.01 0.83
C ILE A 120 -21.12 6.81 0.41
N LYS A 121 -21.25 7.18 -0.88
CA LYS A 121 -22.46 7.84 -1.39
C LYS A 121 -23.71 6.96 -1.25
N GLY A 122 -23.61 5.67 -1.59
CA GLY A 122 -24.73 4.73 -1.46
C GLY A 122 -25.18 4.53 -0.01
N LYS A 123 -24.22 4.45 0.93
CA LYS A 123 -24.52 4.31 2.36
C LYS A 123 -25.12 5.58 2.95
N LEU A 124 -24.66 6.78 2.54
CA LEU A 124 -25.27 8.07 2.90
C LEU A 124 -26.68 8.24 2.33
N MET A 125 -26.92 7.87 1.07
CA MET A 125 -28.27 7.91 0.48
C MET A 125 -29.25 6.98 1.21
N ASN A 126 -28.83 5.76 1.53
CA ASN A 126 -29.67 4.83 2.29
C ASN A 126 -29.90 5.30 3.74
N LEU A 127 -28.92 5.92 4.39
CA LEU A 127 -29.10 6.50 5.73
C LEU A 127 -30.09 7.68 5.70
N MET A 128 -30.00 8.55 4.69
CA MET A 128 -30.93 9.68 4.51
C MET A 128 -32.37 9.17 4.24
N LEU A 129 -32.53 8.13 3.43
CA LEU A 129 -33.84 7.52 3.16
C LEU A 129 -34.42 6.73 4.35
N SER A 130 -33.56 6.21 5.25
CA SER A 130 -33.98 5.47 6.46
C SER A 130 -34.34 6.40 7.63
N GLN A 131 -34.15 7.71 7.50
CA GLN A 131 -34.54 8.73 8.48
C GLN A 131 -35.86 9.43 8.10
N GLU A 132 -36.46 9.08 6.96
CA GLU A 132 -37.74 9.63 6.47
C GLU A 132 -38.96 8.75 6.83
N HIS A 133 -38.87 7.89 7.85
CA HIS A 133 -40.02 7.13 8.39
C HIS A 133 -40.09 7.21 9.92
#